data_AF-A0AA96SX58-F1
#
_entry.id   AF-A0AA96SX58-F1
#
_cell.length_a   1.000
_cell.length_b   1.000
_cell.length_c   1.000
_cell.angle_alpha   90.00
_cell.angle_beta   90.00
_cell.angle_gamma   90.00
#
_symmetry.space_group_name_H-M   'P 1'
#
loop_
_entity.id
_entity.type
_entity.pdbx_description
1 polymer ?
#
loop_
_entity_poly.entity_id
_entity_poly.type
_entity_poly.pdbx_seq_one_letter_code
_entity_poly.pdbx_strand_id
1 'polypeptide(L)' 'MKYWRDDFELDWTLRDIGAGRLKLSPITEDQLSELLEMGLVEIVDDQVKLTEVGNRKIQ' A
#
# COMPACT_ATOMS: atom_id res chain seq x y z
N MET A 1 10.69 6.62 -1.89
CA MET A 1 10.67 5.81 -0.66
C MET A 1 11.15 6.64 0.50
N LYS A 2 10.31 7.56 0.93
CA LYS A 2 10.57 8.42 2.08
C LYS A 2 10.13 7.72 3.37
N TYR A 3 9.07 6.91 3.30
CA TYR A 3 8.49 6.21 4.45
C TYR A 3 8.75 4.70 4.48
N TRP A 4 9.37 4.16 3.44
CA TRP A 4 9.72 2.74 3.33
C TRP A 4 11.21 2.59 3.57
N ARG A 5 11.62 1.79 4.57
CA ARG A 5 13.03 1.53 4.86
C ARG A 5 13.69 0.71 3.75
N ASP A 6 12.95 -0.21 3.17
CA ASP A 6 13.38 -1.10 2.10
C ASP A 6 12.17 -1.59 1.27
N ASP A 7 12.44 -2.32 0.19
CA ASP A 7 11.41 -2.95 -0.65
C ASP A 7 10.58 -3.99 0.14
N PHE A 8 11.17 -4.64 1.14
CA PHE A 8 10.48 -5.67 1.92
C PHE A 8 9.35 -5.08 2.77
N GLU A 9 9.58 -3.95 3.45
CA GLU A 9 8.54 -3.24 4.20
C GLU A 9 7.39 -2.77 3.29
N LEU A 10 7.72 -2.28 2.10
CA LEU A 10 6.71 -1.90 1.12
C LEU A 10 5.90 -3.11 0.64
N ASP A 11 6.57 -4.19 0.23
CA ASP A 11 5.90 -5.40 -0.29
C ASP A 11 4.99 -6.03 0.78
N TRP A 12 5.41 -6.04 2.04
CA TRP A 12 4.57 -6.46 3.16
C TRP A 12 3.33 -5.59 3.32
N THR A 13 3.49 -4.28 3.18
CA THR A 13 2.37 -3.35 3.32
C THR A 13 1.38 -3.50 2.17
N LEU A 14 1.86 -3.62 0.94
CA LEU A 14 1.02 -3.92 -0.22
C LEU A 14 0.26 -5.25 -0.03
N ARG A 15 0.93 -6.27 0.50
CA ARG A 15 0.29 -7.56 0.83
C ARG A 15 -0.80 -7.41 1.91
N ASP A 16 -0.59 -6.57 2.91
CA ASP A 16 -1.59 -6.29 3.94
C ASP A 16 -2.78 -5.51 3.40
N ILE A 17 -2.55 -4.54 2.51
CA ILE A 17 -3.60 -3.81 1.79
C ILE A 17 -4.43 -4.77 0.94
N GLY A 18 -3.79 -5.59 0.11
CA GLY A 18 -4.47 -6.59 -0.73
C GLY A 18 -5.27 -7.62 0.07
N ALA A 19 -4.85 -7.91 1.30
CA ALA A 19 -5.55 -8.82 2.21
C ALA A 19 -6.58 -8.11 3.13
N GLY A 20 -6.76 -6.79 3.02
CA GLY A 20 -7.67 -6.02 3.87
C GLY A 20 -7.26 -5.98 5.36
N ARG A 21 -5.96 -6.08 5.66
CA ARG A 21 -5.41 -6.19 7.03
C ARG A 21 -4.98 -4.86 7.65
N LEU A 22 -5.42 -3.72 7.09
CA LEU A 22 -5.07 -2.38 7.59
C LEU A 22 -5.55 -2.09 9.02
N LYS A 23 -6.49 -2.88 9.57
CA LYS A 23 -6.83 -2.80 11.01
C LYS A 23 -5.74 -3.32 11.93
N LEU A 24 -4.92 -4.26 11.45
CA LEU A 24 -3.83 -4.89 12.21
C LEU A 24 -2.50 -4.17 11.97
N SER A 25 -2.29 -3.70 10.74
CA SER A 25 -1.12 -2.92 10.33
C SER A 25 -1.60 -1.61 9.71
N PRO A 26 -1.96 -0.61 10.54
CA PRO A 26 -2.38 0.68 10.03
C PRO A 26 -1.20 1.42 9.40
N ILE A 27 -1.45 2.05 8.25
CA ILE A 27 -0.51 2.96 7.59
C ILE A 27 -0.85 4.40 7.96
N THR A 28 0.15 5.28 7.96
CA THR A 28 -0.05 6.72 8.17
C THR A 28 -0.61 7.40 6.91
N GLU A 29 -1.19 8.60 7.06
CA GLU A 29 -1.65 9.40 5.90
C GLU A 29 -0.50 9.73 4.94
N ASP A 30 0.68 9.99 5.48
CA ASP A 30 1.92 10.22 4.74
C ASP A 30 2.34 9.00 3.90
N GLN A 31 2.28 7.80 4.48
CA GLN A 31 2.54 6.55 3.75
C GLN A 31 1.49 6.30 2.68
N LEU A 32 0.21 6.59 2.96
CA LEU A 32 -0.86 6.49 1.99
C LEU A 32 -0.65 7.46 0.82
N SER A 33 -0.26 8.71 1.09
CA SER A 33 0.07 9.69 0.04
C SER A 33 1.20 9.19 -0.85
N GLU A 34 2.28 8.64 -0.28
CA GLU A 34 3.38 8.07 -1.07
C GLU A 34 2.91 6.89 -1.95
N LEU A 35 2.07 5.98 -1.42
CA LEU A 35 1.53 4.86 -2.20
C LEU A 35 0.62 5.31 -3.36
N LEU A 36 -0.17 6.36 -3.13
CA LEU A 36 -1.03 6.97 -4.15
C LEU A 36 -0.19 7.67 -5.23
N GLU A 37 0.84 8.43 -4.84
CA GLU A 37 1.79 9.08 -5.76
C GLU A 37 2.54 8.06 -6.62
N MET A 38 2.88 6.90 -6.04
CA MET A 38 3.51 5.79 -6.76
C MET A 38 2.54 5.02 -7.67
N GLY A 39 1.23 5.27 -7.56
CA GLY A 39 0.20 4.54 -8.31
C GLY A 39 0.07 3.07 -7.92
N LEU A 40 0.53 2.68 -6.72
CA LEU A 40 0.45 1.30 -6.21
C LEU A 40 -0.89 0.99 -5.56
N VAL A 41 -1.57 2.03 -5.07
CA VAL A 41 -2.88 1.92 -4.43
C VAL A 41 -3.83 2.99 -4.98
N GLU A 42 -5.11 2.80 -4.73
CA GLU A 42 -6.19 3.73 -5.01
C GLU A 42 -7.23 3.69 -3.88
N ILE A 43 -8.03 4.75 -3.75
CA ILE A 43 -9.16 4.80 -2.81
C ILE A 43 -10.44 4.55 -3.59
N VAL A 44 -11.14 3.46 -3.26
CA VAL A 44 -12.42 3.07 -3.86
C VAL A 44 -13.39 2.72 -2.74
N ASP A 45 -14.55 3.38 -2.71
CA ASP A 45 -15.56 3.22 -1.66
C ASP A 45 -14.97 3.47 -0.25
N ASP A 46 -14.17 4.53 -0.11
CA ASP A 46 -13.43 4.89 1.12
C ASP A 46 -12.47 3.80 1.64
N GLN A 47 -12.09 2.85 0.79
CA GLN A 47 -11.13 1.80 1.11
C GLN A 47 -9.89 1.90 0.23
N VAL A 48 -8.72 1.74 0.85
CA VAL A 48 -7.44 1.61 0.15
C VAL A 48 -7.39 0.23 -0.50
N LYS A 49 -7.26 0.20 -1.83
CA LYS A 49 -7.14 -1.03 -2.64
C LYS A 49 -5.86 -0.98 -3.46
N LEU A 50 -5.30 -2.14 -3.77
CA LEU A 50 -4.17 -2.25 -4.70
C LEU A 50 -4.62 -1.93 -6.12
N THR A 51 -3.85 -1.13 -6.83
CA THR A 51 -3.98 -1.02 -8.29
C THR A 51 -3.44 -2.29 -8.96
N GLU A 52 -3.58 -2.38 -10.27
CA GLU A 52 -2.93 -3.44 -11.04
C GLU A 52 -1.40 -3.42 -10.87
N VAL A 53 -0.78 -2.23 -10.82
CA VAL A 53 0.66 -2.06 -10.61
C VAL A 53 1.08 -2.54 -9.22
N GLY A 54 0.30 -2.18 -8.19
CA GLY A 54 0.52 -2.66 -6.83
C GLY A 54 0.44 -4.17 -6.71
N ASN A 55 -0.54 -4.79 -7.37
CA ASN A 55 -0.67 -6.25 -7.40
C ASN A 55 0.53 -6.91 -8.09
N ARG A 56 1.03 -6.36 -9.22
CA ARG A 56 2.18 -6.92 -9.93
C ARG A 56 3.49 -6.79 -9.16
N LYS A 57 3.64 -5.80 -8.28
CA LYS A 57 4.87 -5.62 -7.48
C LYS A 57 5.09 -6.74 -6.46
N ILE A 58 4.01 -7.31 -5.92
CA ILE A 58 4.06 -8.35 -4.87
C ILE A 58 3.91 -9.78 -5.40
N GLN A 59 4.00 -9.98 -6.72
CA GLN A 59 3.92 -11.28 -7.40
C GLN A 59 5.29 -11.89 -7.64
#